data_AF-A0A846PHD1-F1
#
_entry.id   AF-A0A846PHD1-F1
#
_cell.length_a   1.000
_cell.length_b   1.000
_cell.length_c   1.000
_cell.angle_alpha   90.00
_cell.angle_beta   90.00
_cell.angle_gamma   90.00
#
_symmetry.space_group_name_H-M   'P 1'
#
loop_
_entity.id
_entity.type
_entity.pdbx_description
1 polymer ?
#
loop_
_entity_poly.entity_id
_entity_poly.type
_entity_poly.pdbx_seq_one_letter_code
_entity_poly.pdbx_strand_id
1 'polypeptide(L)'
;GNRNAFIESNWLTPYKTRILIVTGSHAIMQLDYITQDLIMEDAKETLQPRIEWKEPLKLELQHFANCVLEREEPKITGADGLRALKIAQAALRSSATGKVIKLKD
;
A
#
# COMPACT_ATOMS: atom_id res chain seq x y z
N GLY A 1 -18.22 -8.52 2.09
CA GLY A 1 -17.70 -7.52 1.14
C GLY A 1 -18.11 -6.13 1.55
N ASN A 2 -17.47 -5.56 2.57
CA ASN A 2 -17.80 -4.23 3.10
C ASN A 2 -16.56 -3.31 3.17
N ARG A 3 -15.56 -3.59 2.33
CA ARG A 3 -14.31 -2.81 2.27
C ARG A 3 -14.19 -2.28 0.86
N ASN A 4 -14.09 -0.96 0.76
CA ASN A 4 -13.86 -0.25 -0.49
C ASN A 4 -12.50 0.43 -0.40
N ALA A 5 -11.83 0.59 -1.54
CA ALA A 5 -10.59 1.35 -1.65
C ALA A 5 -10.67 2.23 -2.89
N PHE A 6 -10.11 3.42 -2.80
CA PHE A 6 -9.86 4.29 -3.94
C PHE A 6 -8.35 4.51 -4.06
N ILE A 7 -7.85 4.56 -5.28
CA ILE A 7 -6.44 4.80 -5.56
C ILE A 7 -6.39 5.92 -6.59
N GLU A 8 -5.69 7.00 -6.23
CA GLU A 8 -5.42 8.13 -7.11
C GLU A 8 -3.91 8.18 -7.41
N SER A 9 -3.57 8.41 -8.67
CA SER A 9 -2.18 8.61 -9.11
C SER A 9 -2.16 9.65 -10.22
N ASN A 10 -1.24 10.60 -10.10
CA ASN A 10 -1.07 11.70 -11.04
C ASN A 10 0.41 12.03 -11.23
N TRP A 11 0.81 12.31 -12.48
CA TRP A 11 2.17 12.72 -12.85
C TRP A 11 2.31 14.22 -13.13
N LEU A 12 1.21 14.99 -13.10
CA LEU A 12 1.19 16.41 -13.48
C LEU A 12 1.60 17.35 -12.34
N THR A 13 1.37 16.96 -11.08
CA THR A 13 1.64 17.81 -9.93
C THR A 13 3.14 17.90 -9.63
N PRO A 14 3.70 19.11 -9.39
CA PRO A 14 5.14 19.30 -9.20
C PRO A 14 5.65 18.79 -7.84
N TYR A 15 4.75 18.56 -6.87
CA TYR A 15 5.09 18.02 -5.56
C TYR A 15 4.72 16.53 -5.47
N LYS A 16 5.54 15.78 -4.73
CA LYS A 16 5.34 14.34 -4.49
C LYS A 16 4.42 14.17 -3.29
N THR A 17 3.35 13.39 -3.47
CA THR A 17 2.48 12.94 -2.38
C THR A 17 2.38 11.41 -2.41
N ARG A 18 2.43 10.79 -1.22
CA ARG A 18 2.21 9.35 -1.04
C ARG A 18 1.53 9.13 0.30
N ILE A 19 0.21 9.27 0.30
CA ILE A 19 -0.59 9.16 1.51
C ILE A 19 -1.48 7.93 1.41
N LEU A 20 -1.53 7.14 2.47
CA LEU A 20 -2.55 6.12 2.68
C LEU A 20 -3.44 6.53 3.83
N ILE A 21 -4.76 6.50 3.61
CA ILE A 21 -5.76 6.69 4.66
C ILE A 21 -6.55 5.39 4.81
N VAL A 22 -6.64 4.90 6.04
CA VAL A 22 -7.42 3.70 6.39
C VAL A 22 -8.46 4.09 7.42
N THR A 23 -9.73 3.99 7.05
CA THR A 23 -10.86 4.20 7.96
C THR A 23 -11.35 2.86 8.48
N GLY A 24 -11.22 2.66 9.80
CA GLY A 24 -11.77 1.51 10.51
C GLY A 24 -13.05 1.88 11.27
N SER A 25 -13.62 0.89 11.98
CA SER A 25 -14.81 1.12 12.82
C SER A 25 -14.54 1.88 14.12
N HIS A 26 -13.27 1.99 14.53
CA HIS A 26 -12.87 2.58 15.81
C HIS A 26 -11.86 3.72 15.66
N ALA A 27 -11.17 3.81 14.52
CA ALA A 27 -10.11 4.79 14.31
C ALA A 27 -9.89 5.06 12.82
N ILE A 28 -9.30 6.22 12.53
CA ILE A 28 -8.77 6.60 11.23
C ILE A 28 -7.25 6.63 11.34
N MET A 29 -6.57 6.05 10.36
CA MET A 29 -5.11 6.07 10.29
C MET A 29 -4.67 6.76 9.00
N GLN A 30 -3.74 7.69 9.12
CA GLN A 30 -3.10 8.37 8.00
C GLN A 30 -1.60 8.08 8.04
N LEU A 31 -1.07 7.59 6.92
CA LEU A 31 0.34 7.29 6.72
C LEU A 31 0.88 8.17 5.59
N ASP A 32 1.93 8.92 5.86
CA ASP A 32 2.78 9.53 4.82
C ASP A 32 3.96 8.57 4.53
N TYR A 33 3.99 7.97 3.34
CA TYR A 33 5.06 7.04 2.97
C TYR A 33 6.42 7.71 2.73
N ILE A 34 6.46 9.02 2.49
CA ILE A 34 7.71 9.76 2.25
C ILE A 34 8.41 10.00 3.59
N THR A 35 7.68 10.58 4.56
CA THR A 35 8.25 10.87 5.88
C THR A 35 8.22 9.67 6.83
N GLN A 36 7.39 8.66 6.53
CA GLN A 36 7.07 7.53 7.40
C GLN A 36 6.33 7.92 8.68
N ASP A 37 5.65 9.08 8.66
CA ASP A 37 4.79 9.50 9.76
C ASP A 37 3.46 8.75 9.73
N LEU A 38 3.08 8.21 10.89
CA LEU A 38 1.79 7.58 11.13
C LEU A 38 1.02 8.42 12.13
N ILE A 39 -0.20 8.81 11.76
CA ILE A 39 -1.17 9.46 12.65
C ILE A 39 -2.36 8.50 12.79
N MET A 40 -2.78 8.25 14.03
CA MET A 40 -3.96 7.46 14.34
C MET A 40 -4.89 8.28 15.20
N GLU A 41 -6.16 8.37 14.81
CA GLU A 41 -7.18 9.16 15.50
C GLU A 41 -8.35 8.25 15.87
N ASP A 42 -8.68 8.20 17.16
CA ASP A 42 -9.87 7.54 17.67
C ASP A 42 -10.79 8.54 18.39
N ALA A 43 -11.84 8.05 19.06
CA ALA A 43 -12.80 8.91 19.75
C ALA A 43 -12.25 9.66 20.98
N LYS A 44 -11.07 9.28 21.47
CA LYS A 44 -10.48 9.79 22.72
C LYS A 44 -9.22 10.59 22.46
N GLU A 45 -8.38 10.16 21.52
CA GLU A 45 -7.06 10.74 21.33
C GLU A 45 -6.53 10.63 19.89
N THR A 46 -5.52 11.46 19.63
CA THR A 46 -4.66 11.38 18.46
C THR A 46 -3.30 10.86 18.88
N LEU A 47 -2.87 9.75 18.29
CA LEU A 47 -1.58 9.10 18.51
C LEU A 47 -0.66 9.30 17.30
N GLN A 48 0.55 9.77 17.56
CA GLN A 48 1.62 9.86 16.56
C GLN A 48 2.88 9.14 17.08
N PRO A 49 3.02 7.82 16.85
CA PRO A 49 4.20 7.09 17.28
C PRO A 49 5.45 7.62 16.59
N ARG A 50 6.56 7.68 17.34
CA ARG A 50 7.87 7.98 16.78
C ARG A 50 8.42 6.73 16.12
N ILE A 51 8.27 6.64 14.80
CA ILE A 51 8.83 5.57 14.00
C ILE A 51 10.24 5.99 13.59
N GLU A 52 11.21 5.12 13.84
CA GLU A 52 12.57 5.31 13.32
C GLU A 52 12.53 5.18 11.80
N TRP A 53 12.90 6.25 11.10
CA TRP A 53 12.97 6.21 9.65
C TRP A 53 13.98 5.17 9.20
N LYS A 54 13.54 4.26 8.33
CA LYS A 54 14.40 3.26 7.71
C LYS A 54 14.23 3.32 6.21
N GLU A 55 15.34 3.29 5.49
CA GLU A 55 15.31 3.33 4.03
C GLU A 55 14.57 2.10 3.48
N PRO A 56 13.41 2.28 2.80
CA PRO A 56 12.57 1.14 2.41
C PRO A 56 13.25 0.17 1.45
N LEU A 57 14.01 0.70 0.47
CA LEU A 57 14.68 -0.14 -0.53
C LEU A 57 15.79 -0.98 0.10
N LYS A 58 16.57 -0.43 1.02
CA LYS A 58 17.51 -1.23 1.84
C LYS A 58 16.81 -2.35 2.59
N LEU A 59 15.67 -2.08 3.24
CA LEU A 59 14.92 -3.13 3.96
C LEU A 59 14.43 -4.24 3.01
N GLU A 60 13.93 -3.85 1.84
CA GLU A 60 13.47 -4.80 0.80
C GLU A 60 14.62 -5.67 0.27
N LEU A 61 15.76 -5.07 -0.06
CA LEU A 61 16.94 -5.79 -0.56
C LEU A 61 17.57 -6.68 0.52
N GLN A 62 17.59 -6.22 1.77
CA GLN A 62 18.05 -7.04 2.89
C GLN A 62 17.12 -8.24 3.11
N HIS A 63 15.80 -8.03 3.04
CA HIS A 63 14.81 -9.12 3.12
C HIS A 63 15.03 -10.14 2.00
N PHE A 64 15.23 -9.67 0.76
CA PHE A 64 15.55 -10.55 -0.37
C PHE A 64 16.82 -11.38 -0.14
N ALA A 65 17.92 -10.73 0.28
CA ALA A 65 19.19 -11.42 0.55
C ALA A 65 19.04 -12.48 1.66
N ASN A 66 18.33 -12.14 2.73
CA ASN A 66 18.05 -13.07 3.83
C ASN A 66 17.26 -14.29 3.35
N CYS A 67 16.20 -14.10 2.55
CA CYS A 67 15.44 -15.22 2.00
C CYS A 67 16.31 -16.16 1.15
N VAL A 68 17.27 -15.61 0.38
CA VAL A 68 18.19 -16.42 -0.44
C VAL A 68 19.18 -17.20 0.43
N LEU A 69 19.76 -16.55 1.43
CA LEU A 69 20.78 -17.13 2.30
C LEU A 69 20.19 -18.17 3.27
N GLU A 70 19.10 -17.80 3.93
CA GLU A 70 18.47 -18.58 5.00
C GLU A 70 17.37 -19.52 4.50
N ARG A 71 17.07 -19.48 3.19
CA ARG A 71 15.96 -20.23 2.56
C ARG A 71 14.60 -19.95 3.21
N GLU A 72 14.40 -18.73 3.67
CA GLU A 72 13.12 -18.28 4.22
C GLU A 72 12.09 -18.01 3.12
N GLU A 73 10.82 -18.25 3.43
CA GLU A 73 9.73 -17.85 2.55
C GLU A 73 9.59 -16.31 2.52
N PRO A 74 9.56 -15.68 1.34
CA PRO A 74 9.47 -14.23 1.26
C PRO A 74 8.09 -13.75 1.73
N LYS A 75 8.08 -12.67 2.53
CA LYS A 75 6.86 -12.01 3.01
C LYS A 75 5.92 -11.60 1.87
N ILE A 76 6.51 -11.24 0.73
CA ILE A 76 5.79 -10.91 -0.51
C ILE A 76 6.21 -11.94 -1.56
N THR A 77 5.26 -12.77 -1.97
CA THR A 77 5.51 -13.88 -2.89
C THR A 77 5.29 -13.47 -4.35
N GLY A 78 5.72 -14.32 -5.28
CA GLY A 78 5.38 -14.13 -6.71
C GLY A 78 3.87 -14.14 -6.98
N ALA A 79 3.09 -14.87 -6.16
CA ALA A 79 1.63 -14.88 -6.26
C ALA A 79 1.02 -13.53 -5.87
N ASP A 80 1.60 -12.82 -4.91
CA ASP A 80 1.21 -11.44 -4.56
C ASP A 80 1.44 -10.49 -5.74
N GLY A 81 2.61 -10.57 -6.37
CA GLY A 81 2.92 -9.79 -7.58
C GLY A 81 1.95 -10.07 -8.72
N LEU A 82 1.60 -11.34 -8.96
CA LEU A 82 0.62 -11.73 -9.97
C LEU A 82 -0.76 -11.14 -9.66
N ARG A 83 -1.21 -11.17 -8.40
CA ARG A 83 -2.47 -10.57 -7.97
C ARG A 83 -2.48 -9.05 -8.20
N ALA A 84 -1.42 -8.36 -7.81
CA ALA A 84 -1.28 -6.92 -8.03
C ALA A 84 -1.34 -6.57 -9.52
N LEU A 85 -0.65 -7.33 -10.37
CA LEU A 85 -0.67 -7.15 -11.82
C LEU A 85 -2.07 -7.37 -12.42
N LYS A 86 -2.79 -8.42 -11.99
CA LYS A 86 -4.18 -8.67 -12.41
C LYS A 86 -5.09 -7.47 -12.09
N ILE A 87 -4.95 -6.89 -10.89
CA ILE A 87 -5.72 -5.70 -10.48
C ILE A 87 -5.39 -4.50 -11.38
N ALA A 88 -4.11 -4.21 -11.60
CA ALA A 88 -3.68 -3.10 -12.45
C ALA A 88 -4.20 -3.23 -13.89
N GLN A 89 -4.10 -4.43 -14.47
CA GLN A 89 -4.64 -4.70 -15.81
C GLN A 89 -6.17 -4.55 -15.86
N ALA A 90 -6.89 -4.99 -14.83
CA ALA A 90 -8.33 -4.82 -14.75
C ALA A 90 -8.73 -3.35 -14.64
N ALA A 91 -8.00 -2.54 -13.87
CA ALA A 91 -8.21 -1.09 -13.79
C ALA A 91 -8.05 -0.40 -15.15
N LEU A 92 -6.98 -0.73 -15.90
CA LEU A 92 -6.76 -0.21 -17.25
C LEU A 92 -7.89 -0.62 -18.22
N ARG A 93 -8.32 -1.88 -18.20
CA ARG A 93 -9.45 -2.35 -19.02
C ARG A 93 -10.77 -1.68 -18.64
N SER A 94 -11.00 -1.47 -17.35
CA SER A 94 -12.17 -0.75 -16.84
C SER A 94 -12.20 0.68 -17.36
N SER A 95 -11.05 1.37 -17.32
CA SER A 95 -10.89 2.74 -17.83
C SER A 95 -11.16 2.81 -19.33
N ALA A 96 -10.58 1.91 -20.12
CA ALA A 96 -10.75 1.89 -21.58
C ALA A 96 -12.19 1.56 -22.03
N THR A 97 -12.95 0.79 -21.25
CA THR A 97 -14.29 0.32 -21.64
C THR A 97 -15.45 1.03 -20.94
N GLY A 98 -15.16 1.81 -19.89
CA GLY A 98 -16.19 2.43 -19.04
C GLY A 98 -17.03 1.41 -18.25
N LYS A 99 -16.59 0.15 -18.12
CA LYS A 99 -17.34 -0.94 -17.49
C LYS A 99 -16.60 -1.49 -16.28
N VAL A 100 -17.36 -1.85 -15.24
CA VAL A 100 -16.82 -2.52 -14.05
C VAL A 100 -16.23 -3.88 -14.43
N ILE A 101 -14.96 -4.11 -14.09
CA ILE A 101 -14.27 -5.40 -14.27
C ILE A 101 -14.29 -6.17 -12.95
N LYS A 102 -14.93 -7.35 -12.94
CA LYS A 102 -14.85 -8.27 -11.81
C LYS A 102 -13.58 -9.10 -11.92
N LEU A 103 -12.78 -9.10 -10.86
CA LEU A 103 -11.63 -9.99 -10.74
C LEU A 103 -12.13 -11.41 -10.44
N LYS A 104 -11.51 -12.40 -11.10
CA LYS A 104 -11.68 -13.81 -10.77
C LYS A 104 -10.46 -14.23 -9.95
N ASP A 105 -10.69 -15.02 -8.91
CA ASP A 105 -9.64 -15.63 -8.12
C ASP A 105 -8.74 -16.53 -9.00
#